data_AF-A0A932XV75-F1
#
_entry.id   AF-A0A932XV75-F1
#
_cell.length_a   1.000
_cell.length_b   1.000
_cell.length_c   1.000
_cell.angle_alpha   90.00
_cell.angle_beta   90.00
_cell.angle_gamma   90.00
#
_symmetry.space_group_name_H-M   'P 1'
#
loop_
_entity.id
_entity.type
_entity.pdbx_description
1 polymer ?
#
loop_
_entity_poly.entity_id
_entity_poly.type
_entity_poly.pdbx_seq_one_letter_code
_entity_poly.pdbx_strand_id
1 'polypeptide(L)'
;MSVTANAPAANAQAMLDADPQTYTEFTVPADAAATAQIILTSEQPITSASLTFLLDSNVALPNSIAVHASDEAAGEKIIVAPRELGDQTIAFPKTTAKQWTITLSHSQLLRITELRLHQENAAKQSTNAVRFLAQPAHTYRVYFDPDRYSAPPVGEAGNLTSDTDVVILPAIAAEPNPAYVIADVDQDGVPDIRDNCVNIANADQQDKNANKRGDACDDFDRDGLSNTIDNCPDAPNRNQADADGDGLGDVCDTEESRLTERYAWLPWLGIGSAAVVLIILFTITGRSVINYRDHDKNSSPPPNVNAT
;
A
#
# COMPACT_ATOMS: atom_id res chain seq x y z
N MET A 1 -18.05 14.10 32.79
CA MET A 1 -19.36 13.52 32.44
C MET A 1 -19.82 12.68 33.62
N SER A 2 -21.08 12.74 33.99
CA SER A 2 -21.70 11.89 35.00
C SER A 2 -22.73 10.97 34.37
N VAL A 3 -23.03 9.84 35.03
CA VAL A 3 -23.99 8.86 34.55
C VAL A 3 -24.95 8.47 35.66
N THR A 4 -26.22 8.35 35.31
CA THR A 4 -27.24 7.71 36.15
C THR A 4 -27.92 6.61 35.35
N ALA A 5 -28.35 5.55 36.02
CA ALA A 5 -29.05 4.45 35.37
C ALA A 5 -30.12 3.88 36.29
N ASN A 6 -31.17 3.28 35.73
CA ASN A 6 -32.24 2.62 36.48
C ASN A 6 -31.84 1.22 37.03
N ALA A 7 -30.57 1.05 37.40
CA ALA A 7 -30.02 -0.18 37.97
C ALA A 7 -30.02 -0.09 39.51
N PRO A 8 -30.91 -0.81 40.23
CA PRO A 8 -31.14 -0.59 41.66
C PRO A 8 -29.98 -1.01 42.60
N ALA A 9 -28.94 -1.69 42.09
CA ALA A 9 -27.81 -2.18 42.90
C ALA A 9 -26.42 -1.97 42.26
N ALA A 10 -26.33 -1.43 41.04
CA ALA A 10 -25.07 -1.37 40.29
C ALA A 10 -24.46 0.04 40.29
N ASN A 11 -23.13 0.11 40.36
CA ASN A 11 -22.38 1.36 40.23
C ASN A 11 -22.42 1.83 38.77
N ALA A 12 -23.38 2.70 38.42
CA ALA A 12 -23.50 3.25 37.07
C ALA A 12 -22.19 3.89 36.56
N GLN A 13 -21.35 4.39 37.48
CA GLN A 13 -20.05 4.97 37.16
C GLN A 13 -19.07 3.96 36.54
N ALA A 14 -19.27 2.65 36.75
CA ALA A 14 -18.50 1.59 36.10
C ALA A 14 -18.56 1.71 34.57
N MET A 15 -19.68 2.20 34.01
CA MET A 15 -19.76 2.41 32.56
C MET A 15 -18.85 3.55 32.03
N LEU A 16 -18.25 4.36 32.90
CA LEU A 16 -17.46 5.54 32.52
C LEU A 16 -16.08 5.59 33.22
N ASP A 17 -15.62 4.51 33.84
CA ASP A 17 -14.38 4.49 34.62
C ASP A 17 -13.13 4.09 33.81
N ALA A 18 -13.31 3.68 32.55
CA ALA A 18 -12.27 3.20 31.65
C ALA A 18 -11.59 1.89 32.10
N ASP A 19 -12.25 1.12 32.98
CA ASP A 19 -11.80 -0.19 33.44
C ASP A 19 -12.70 -1.31 32.87
N PRO A 20 -12.22 -2.09 31.89
CA PRO A 20 -13.02 -3.16 31.29
C PRO A 20 -13.31 -4.33 32.23
N GLN A 21 -12.77 -4.34 33.46
CA GLN A 21 -13.04 -5.35 34.47
C GLN A 21 -14.24 -4.99 35.37
N THR A 22 -14.72 -3.75 35.34
CA THR A 22 -15.92 -3.33 36.07
C THR A 22 -17.14 -3.35 35.16
N TYR A 23 -18.35 -3.46 35.73
CA TYR A 23 -19.58 -3.42 34.95
C TYR A 23 -20.76 -2.87 35.73
N THR A 24 -21.73 -2.33 35.00
CA THR A 24 -23.09 -2.06 35.50
C THR A 24 -24.03 -3.18 35.04
N GLU A 25 -24.68 -3.82 35.99
CA GLU A 25 -25.62 -4.92 35.74
C GLU A 25 -27.08 -4.44 35.72
N PHE A 26 -27.82 -4.87 34.71
CA PHE A 26 -29.26 -4.68 34.55
C PHE A 26 -29.95 -6.05 34.56
N THR A 27 -30.63 -6.33 35.67
CA THR A 27 -31.34 -7.60 35.89
C THR A 27 -32.66 -7.63 35.12
N VAL A 28 -33.05 -8.83 34.70
CA VAL A 28 -34.33 -9.07 34.02
C VAL A 28 -35.26 -9.84 34.96
N PRO A 29 -36.53 -9.41 35.15
CA PRO A 29 -37.53 -10.22 35.86
C PRO A 29 -37.77 -11.55 35.14
N ALA A 30 -38.01 -12.64 35.87
CA ALA A 30 -38.28 -13.95 35.26
C ALA A 30 -39.44 -13.82 34.23
N ASP A 31 -39.15 -14.23 32.98
CA ASP A 31 -40.06 -14.27 31.83
C ASP A 31 -40.52 -12.94 31.21
N ALA A 32 -39.81 -11.82 31.44
CA ALA A 32 -40.15 -10.54 30.83
C ALA A 32 -38.98 -9.88 30.10
N ALA A 33 -39.26 -9.00 29.13
CA ALA A 33 -38.26 -8.05 28.65
C ALA A 33 -38.11 -6.92 29.68
N ALA A 34 -36.88 -6.47 29.92
CA ALA A 34 -36.57 -5.33 30.76
C ALA A 34 -36.00 -4.18 29.93
N THR A 35 -36.05 -2.99 30.51
CA THR A 35 -35.52 -1.77 29.90
C THR A 35 -34.45 -1.17 30.79
N ALA A 36 -33.24 -1.04 30.26
CA ALA A 36 -32.17 -0.27 30.86
C ALA A 36 -32.24 1.17 30.34
N GLN A 37 -32.41 2.12 31.25
CA GLN A 37 -32.38 3.55 30.96
C GLN A 37 -31.13 4.14 31.58
N ILE A 38 -30.30 4.74 30.74
CA ILE A 38 -29.01 5.35 31.10
C ILE A 38 -29.06 6.81 30.70
N ILE A 39 -28.71 7.70 31.62
CA ILE A 39 -28.71 9.14 31.40
C ILE A 39 -27.28 9.64 31.62
N LEU A 40 -26.65 10.12 30.55
CA LEU A 40 -25.37 10.79 30.59
C LEU A 40 -25.59 12.29 30.70
N THR A 41 -24.92 12.94 31.65
CA THR A 41 -24.97 14.39 31.86
C THR A 41 -23.57 14.98 31.80
N SER A 42 -23.45 16.15 31.17
CA SER A 42 -22.19 16.86 30.99
C SER A 42 -22.35 18.34 31.31
N GLU A 43 -21.30 18.95 31.88
CA GLU A 43 -21.30 20.38 32.20
C GLU A 43 -21.27 21.23 30.92
N GLN A 44 -20.50 20.78 29.92
CA GLN A 44 -20.39 21.39 28.60
C GLN A 44 -21.09 20.52 27.56
N PRO A 45 -21.80 21.10 26.57
CA PRO A 45 -22.45 20.33 25.51
C PRO A 45 -21.46 19.45 24.77
N ILE A 46 -21.81 18.18 24.58
CA ILE A 46 -21.01 17.19 23.87
C ILE A 46 -21.57 17.05 22.46
N THR A 47 -20.70 17.20 21.46
CA THR A 47 -21.01 16.89 20.07
C THR A 47 -20.54 15.48 19.76
N SER A 48 -21.47 14.61 19.37
CA SER A 48 -21.16 13.23 19.00
C SER A 48 -21.97 12.80 17.78
N ALA A 49 -21.41 11.87 17.01
CA ALA A 49 -22.07 11.16 15.92
C ALA A 49 -22.10 9.64 16.13
N SER A 50 -21.55 9.14 17.25
CA SER A 50 -21.61 7.72 17.59
C SER A 50 -21.54 7.44 19.08
N LEU A 51 -22.17 6.33 19.46
CA LEU A 51 -22.16 5.75 20.79
C LEU A 51 -21.68 4.31 20.67
N THR A 52 -20.76 3.90 21.52
CA THR A 52 -20.33 2.51 21.66
C THR A 52 -20.59 2.07 23.09
N PHE A 53 -21.12 0.88 23.30
CA PHE A 53 -21.10 0.23 24.61
C PHE A 53 -20.31 -1.07 24.53
N LEU A 54 -19.46 -1.34 25.51
CA LEU A 54 -18.79 -2.62 25.66
C LEU A 54 -19.59 -3.47 26.64
N LEU A 55 -19.71 -4.75 26.32
CA LEU A 55 -20.45 -5.73 27.11
C LEU A 55 -19.49 -6.68 27.82
N ASP A 56 -19.90 -7.20 28.98
CA ASP A 56 -19.16 -8.25 29.69
C ASP A 56 -19.11 -9.54 28.85
N SER A 57 -18.06 -10.33 29.06
CA SER A 57 -18.01 -11.71 28.61
C SER A 57 -19.17 -12.49 29.25
N ASN A 58 -20.03 -13.10 28.42
CA ASN A 58 -21.22 -13.89 28.79
C ASN A 58 -22.57 -13.14 28.93
N VAL A 59 -22.71 -11.93 28.34
CA VAL A 59 -24.03 -11.33 28.13
C VAL A 59 -24.37 -11.20 26.64
N ALA A 60 -25.66 -11.20 26.31
CA ALA A 60 -26.12 -10.99 24.95
C ALA A 60 -26.27 -9.50 24.61
N LEU A 61 -26.21 -9.20 23.32
CA LEU A 61 -26.54 -7.87 22.81
C LEU A 61 -27.99 -7.53 23.19
N PRO A 62 -28.30 -6.29 23.63
CA PRO A 62 -29.68 -5.87 23.82
C PRO A 62 -30.46 -5.98 22.51
N ASN A 63 -31.77 -6.23 22.60
CA ASN A 63 -32.64 -6.39 21.45
C ASN A 63 -32.76 -5.08 20.67
N SER A 64 -33.04 -3.97 21.37
CA SER A 64 -33.24 -2.67 20.72
C SER A 64 -32.64 -1.50 21.51
N ILE A 65 -32.40 -0.41 20.79
CA ILE A 65 -31.91 0.86 21.32
C ILE A 65 -32.78 2.03 20.88
N ALA A 66 -32.97 3.00 21.77
CA ALA A 66 -33.38 4.35 21.45
C ALA A 66 -32.43 5.36 22.12
N VAL A 67 -32.16 6.47 21.45
CA VAL A 67 -31.30 7.54 21.96
C VAL A 67 -32.00 8.86 21.81
N HIS A 68 -32.12 9.59 22.91
CA HIS A 68 -32.60 10.96 22.96
C HIS A 68 -31.49 11.87 23.46
N ALA A 69 -31.49 13.10 22.99
CA ALA A 69 -30.56 14.12 23.42
C ALA A 69 -31.34 15.37 23.83
N SER A 70 -30.95 15.98 24.94
CA SER A 70 -31.62 17.17 25.48
C SER A 70 -30.60 18.26 25.76
N ASP A 71 -30.98 19.48 25.40
CA ASP A 71 -30.35 20.70 25.86
C ASP A 71 -31.42 21.51 26.61
N GLU A 72 -31.07 22.02 27.79
CA GLU A 72 -32.00 22.67 28.73
C GLU A 72 -32.82 23.80 28.06
N ALA A 73 -32.30 24.38 26.97
CA ALA A 73 -32.95 25.45 26.20
C ALA A 73 -33.77 24.99 24.99
N ALA A 74 -33.51 23.80 24.42
CA ALA A 74 -34.02 23.38 23.11
C ALA A 74 -35.03 22.21 23.16
N GLY A 75 -35.22 21.61 24.34
CA GLY A 75 -36.10 20.45 24.52
C GLY A 75 -35.46 19.13 24.09
N GLU A 76 -36.20 18.04 24.28
CA GLU A 76 -35.73 16.68 23.95
C GLU A 76 -35.82 16.40 22.45
N LYS A 77 -34.75 15.88 21.87
CA LYS A 77 -34.63 15.50 20.46
C LYS A 77 -34.41 14.00 20.35
N ILE A 78 -35.21 13.34 19.52
CA ILE A 78 -35.00 11.93 19.16
C ILE A 78 -33.81 11.84 18.20
N ILE A 79 -32.75 11.15 18.60
CA ILE A 79 -31.51 10.98 17.81
C ILE A 79 -31.50 9.63 17.11
N VAL A 80 -31.91 8.60 17.85
CA VAL A 80 -32.12 7.25 17.33
C VAL A 80 -33.50 6.82 17.79
N ALA A 81 -34.43 6.69 16.83
CA ALA A 81 -35.72 6.07 17.10
C ALA A 81 -35.52 4.58 17.49
N PRO A 82 -36.43 3.98 18.27
CA PRO A 82 -36.34 2.58 18.65
C PRO A 82 -36.08 1.67 17.45
N ARG A 83 -34.94 0.96 17.47
CA ARG A 83 -34.57 0.01 16.43
C ARG A 83 -33.79 -1.17 17.01
N GLU A 84 -33.84 -2.30 16.32
CA GLU A 84 -33.03 -3.47 16.68
C GLU A 84 -31.53 -3.14 16.59
N LEU A 85 -30.75 -3.69 17.53
CA LEU A 85 -29.30 -3.57 17.55
C LEU A 85 -28.67 -4.71 16.74
N GLY A 86 -27.81 -4.36 15.78
CA GLY A 86 -26.95 -5.33 15.09
C GLY A 86 -25.51 -5.33 15.58
N ASP A 87 -25.10 -4.27 16.28
CA ASP A 87 -23.72 -4.05 16.72
C ASP A 87 -23.71 -3.22 18.02
N GLN A 88 -22.60 -3.26 18.74
CA GLN A 88 -22.30 -2.49 19.95
C GLN A 88 -22.02 -1.00 19.67
N THR A 89 -21.75 -0.64 18.40
CA THR A 89 -21.55 0.75 17.97
C THR A 89 -22.73 1.26 17.15
N ILE A 90 -23.24 2.41 17.53
CA ILE A 90 -24.41 3.06 16.96
C ILE A 90 -23.98 4.41 16.40
N ALA A 91 -23.98 4.53 15.08
CA ALA A 91 -23.84 5.81 14.40
C ALA A 91 -25.20 6.54 14.33
N PHE A 92 -25.17 7.85 14.49
CA PHE A 92 -26.33 8.73 14.38
C PHE A 92 -25.93 10.12 13.87
N PRO A 93 -26.88 10.96 13.41
CA PRO A 93 -26.55 12.30 12.95
C PRO A 93 -25.84 13.10 14.04
N LYS A 94 -24.75 13.78 13.64
CA LYS A 94 -23.97 14.66 14.50
C LYS A 94 -24.89 15.57 15.31
N THR A 95 -24.85 15.40 16.63
CA THR A 95 -25.75 16.07 17.56
C THR A 95 -24.95 16.61 18.73
N THR A 96 -25.29 17.84 19.14
CA THR A 96 -24.71 18.50 20.31
C THR A 96 -25.76 18.57 21.40
N ALA A 97 -25.46 18.04 22.60
CA ALA A 97 -26.36 18.08 23.74
C ALA A 97 -25.60 17.92 25.07
N LYS A 98 -26.20 18.44 26.16
CA LYS A 98 -25.67 18.27 27.52
C LYS A 98 -26.10 16.97 28.18
N GLN A 99 -27.30 16.51 27.84
CA GLN A 99 -27.90 15.30 28.39
C GLN A 99 -28.21 14.30 27.26
N TRP A 100 -27.85 13.04 27.46
CA TRP A 100 -28.12 11.94 26.54
C TRP A 100 -28.84 10.84 27.29
N THR A 101 -30.03 10.46 26.82
CA THR A 101 -30.84 9.38 27.37
C THR A 101 -30.78 8.19 26.43
N ILE A 102 -30.16 7.11 26.87
CA ILE A 102 -30.04 5.84 26.15
C ILE A 102 -31.00 4.85 26.78
N THR A 103 -31.87 4.29 25.95
CA THR A 103 -32.85 3.28 26.37
C THR A 103 -32.55 1.99 25.62
N LEU A 104 -32.22 0.93 26.35
CA LEU A 104 -31.94 -0.39 25.81
C LEU A 104 -33.03 -1.38 26.25
N SER A 105 -33.57 -2.15 25.32
CA SER A 105 -34.47 -3.26 25.64
C SER A 105 -33.70 -4.56 25.63
N HIS A 106 -33.82 -5.38 26.66
CA HIS A 106 -33.10 -6.66 26.78
C HIS A 106 -33.99 -7.73 27.41
N SER A 107 -33.84 -8.98 26.96
CA SER A 107 -34.58 -10.14 27.48
C SER A 107 -33.70 -11.11 28.27
N GLN A 108 -32.42 -10.79 28.41
CA GLN A 108 -31.43 -11.53 29.18
C GLN A 108 -30.64 -10.57 30.07
N LEU A 109 -29.85 -11.12 31.00
CA LEU A 109 -28.94 -10.33 31.83
C LEU A 109 -28.07 -9.43 30.95
N LEU A 110 -28.06 -8.14 31.27
CA LEU A 110 -27.25 -7.15 30.56
C LEU A 110 -26.19 -6.61 31.50
N ARG A 111 -24.93 -6.64 31.08
CA ARG A 111 -23.79 -6.05 31.77
C ARG A 111 -23.02 -5.17 30.81
N ILE A 112 -22.95 -3.88 31.12
CA ILE A 112 -22.22 -2.90 30.34
C ILE A 112 -20.95 -2.59 31.11
N THR A 113 -19.80 -2.90 30.52
CA THR A 113 -18.48 -2.57 31.08
C THR A 113 -18.14 -1.12 30.80
N GLU A 114 -18.33 -0.67 29.55
CA GLU A 114 -18.01 0.71 29.16
C GLU A 114 -19.10 1.30 28.27
N LEU A 115 -19.33 2.60 28.39
CA LEU A 115 -20.21 3.38 27.55
C LEU A 115 -19.47 4.61 27.05
N ARG A 116 -19.23 4.67 25.74
CA ARG A 116 -18.42 5.70 25.10
C ARG A 116 -19.27 6.50 24.13
N LEU A 117 -19.46 7.77 24.45
CA LEU A 117 -19.98 8.75 23.51
C LEU A 117 -18.80 9.39 22.78
N HIS A 118 -18.62 9.10 21.49
CA HIS A 118 -17.46 9.57 20.73
C HIS A 118 -17.54 11.08 20.52
N GLN A 119 -16.81 11.82 21.34
CA GLN A 119 -16.87 13.27 21.35
C GLN A 119 -16.04 13.86 20.18
N GLU A 120 -16.71 14.52 19.25
CA GLU A 120 -16.09 15.21 18.11
C GLU A 120 -15.67 16.65 18.44
N ASN A 121 -16.33 17.29 19.38
CA ASN A 121 -15.97 18.64 19.86
C ASN A 121 -15.01 18.63 21.05
N ALA A 122 -14.56 17.44 21.48
CA ALA A 122 -13.41 17.34 22.35
C ALA A 122 -12.27 17.86 21.50
N ALA A 123 -11.58 18.90 21.98
CA ALA A 123 -10.28 19.21 21.44
C ALA A 123 -9.44 17.94 21.59
N LYS A 124 -9.31 17.15 20.51
CA LYS A 124 -8.19 16.23 20.37
C LYS A 124 -6.98 17.13 20.26
N GLN A 125 -6.51 17.63 21.41
CA GLN A 125 -5.14 18.08 21.56
C GLN A 125 -4.29 16.83 21.45
N SER A 126 -4.10 16.34 20.23
CA SER A 126 -2.94 15.55 19.88
C SER A 126 -1.76 16.49 19.99
N THR A 127 -1.31 16.74 21.21
CA THR A 127 -0.01 17.36 21.42
C THR A 127 1.00 16.25 21.17
N ASN A 128 1.67 16.31 20.02
CA ASN A 128 2.81 15.44 19.77
C ASN A 128 3.90 15.89 20.74
N ALA A 129 4.21 15.06 21.73
CA ALA A 129 5.26 15.31 22.70
C ALA A 129 6.36 14.27 22.54
N VAL A 130 7.61 14.73 22.58
CA VAL A 130 8.77 13.83 22.64
C VAL A 130 9.09 13.59 24.10
N ARG A 131 8.99 12.33 24.54
CA ARG A 131 9.44 11.87 25.87
C ARG A 131 10.71 11.04 25.69
N PHE A 132 11.77 11.39 26.41
CA PHE A 132 13.03 10.64 26.41
C PHE A 132 13.67 10.66 27.79
N LEU A 133 14.51 9.67 28.09
CA LEU A 133 15.28 9.62 29.32
C LEU A 133 16.47 10.59 29.22
N ALA A 134 16.48 11.61 30.07
CA ALA A 134 17.56 12.58 30.13
C ALA A 134 18.52 12.26 31.29
N GLN A 135 19.82 12.45 31.07
CA GLN A 135 20.86 12.31 32.08
C GLN A 135 21.15 13.68 32.71
N PRO A 136 21.43 13.74 34.03
CA PRO A 136 21.87 14.96 34.68
C PRO A 136 23.10 15.57 33.99
N ALA A 137 23.16 16.90 33.94
CA ALA A 137 24.26 17.68 33.38
C ALA A 137 24.58 17.42 31.89
N HIS A 138 23.62 16.92 31.10
CA HIS A 138 23.77 16.76 29.65
C HIS A 138 22.94 17.80 28.88
N THR A 139 23.47 18.24 27.74
CA THR A 139 22.76 19.10 26.79
C THR A 139 22.22 18.24 25.66
N TYR A 140 20.91 18.33 25.43
CA TYR A 140 20.22 17.61 24.37
C TYR A 140 19.78 18.60 23.29
N ARG A 141 19.86 18.17 22.02
CA ARG A 141 19.26 18.85 20.89
C ARG A 141 18.23 17.92 20.28
N VAL A 142 16.98 18.37 20.20
CA VAL A 142 15.89 17.60 19.61
C VAL A 142 15.63 18.16 18.22
N TYR A 143 15.75 17.29 17.23
CA TYR A 143 15.38 17.58 15.85
C TYR A 143 14.04 16.91 15.58
N PHE A 144 13.15 17.62 14.91
CA PHE A 144 11.81 17.15 14.51
C PHE A 144 11.60 17.54 13.04
N ASP A 145 10.54 17.00 12.45
CA ASP A 145 10.23 17.12 11.02
C ASP A 145 11.37 16.65 10.09
N PRO A 146 11.91 15.42 10.30
CA PRO A 146 12.91 14.91 9.37
C PRO A 146 12.26 14.65 8.00
N ASP A 147 13.02 14.84 6.92
CA ASP A 147 12.66 14.40 5.57
C ASP A 147 12.55 12.87 5.45
N ARG A 148 13.23 12.13 6.33
CA ARG A 148 13.15 10.68 6.43
C ARG A 148 12.68 10.22 7.80
N TYR A 149 11.90 9.14 7.79
CA TYR A 149 11.60 8.43 9.02
C TYR A 149 12.90 7.87 9.62
N SER A 150 13.30 8.39 10.76
CA SER A 150 14.42 7.89 11.56
C SER A 150 13.87 7.51 12.93
N ALA A 151 13.89 6.22 13.23
CA ALA A 151 13.61 5.73 14.57
C ALA A 151 14.92 5.77 15.36
N PRO A 152 15.08 6.66 16.36
CA PRO A 152 16.27 6.64 17.18
C PRO A 152 16.35 5.30 17.92
N PRO A 153 17.54 4.68 18.01
CA PRO A 153 17.71 3.47 18.82
C PRO A 153 17.43 3.83 20.28
N VAL A 154 16.36 3.29 20.83
CA VAL A 154 15.99 3.46 22.23
C VAL A 154 16.49 2.26 23.03
N GLY A 155 17.34 2.52 24.04
CA GLY A 155 17.83 1.47 24.94
C GLY A 155 16.78 1.00 25.95
N GLU A 156 15.86 1.89 26.30
CA GLU A 156 14.77 1.66 27.26
C GLU A 156 13.52 2.43 26.83
N ALA A 157 12.34 1.84 27.05
CA ALA A 157 11.07 2.50 26.81
C ALA A 157 10.65 3.29 28.06
N GLY A 158 10.28 4.56 27.88
CA GLY A 158 9.72 5.36 28.98
C GLY A 158 8.38 4.80 29.45
N ASN A 159 8.07 4.97 30.74
CA ASN A 159 6.71 4.73 31.23
C ASN A 159 5.74 5.71 30.55
N LEU A 160 4.75 5.21 29.83
CA LEU A 160 3.74 6.00 29.12
C LEU A 160 2.37 6.01 29.82
N THR A 161 2.23 5.30 30.95
CA THR A 161 0.95 5.19 31.67
C THR A 161 0.79 6.25 32.77
N SER A 162 1.84 7.01 33.09
CA SER A 162 1.83 8.04 34.11
C SER A 162 2.85 9.15 33.83
N ASP A 163 2.58 10.33 34.39
CA ASP A 163 3.49 11.50 34.39
C ASP A 163 4.20 11.69 35.74
N THR A 164 4.06 10.73 36.66
CA THR A 164 4.81 10.72 37.91
C THR A 164 6.31 10.68 37.55
N ASP A 165 7.06 11.69 37.99
CA ASP A 165 8.49 11.91 37.69
C ASP A 165 8.84 12.44 36.27
N VAL A 166 7.84 12.85 35.48
CA VAL A 166 8.10 13.49 34.18
C VAL A 166 8.33 14.99 34.35
N VAL A 167 9.51 15.46 33.95
CA VAL A 167 9.79 16.90 33.86
C VAL A 167 9.23 17.42 32.55
N ILE A 168 8.17 18.24 32.63
CA ILE A 168 7.57 18.88 31.47
C ILE A 168 8.28 20.21 31.22
N LEU A 169 8.91 20.32 30.06
CA LEU A 169 9.52 21.57 29.61
C LEU A 169 8.47 22.46 28.93
N PRO A 170 8.53 23.79 29.11
CA PRO A 170 7.68 24.70 28.35
C PRO A 170 7.99 24.59 26.85
N ALA A 171 7.02 24.93 26.00
CA ALA A 171 7.23 24.98 24.56
C ALA A 171 8.38 25.94 24.23
N ILE A 172 9.46 25.42 23.66
CA ILE A 172 10.58 26.21 23.15
C ILE A 172 10.29 26.52 21.68
N ALA A 173 10.59 27.74 21.24
CA ALA A 173 10.47 28.08 19.83
C ALA A 173 11.39 27.19 18.99
N ALA A 174 10.81 26.56 17.96
CA ALA A 174 11.56 25.84 16.95
C ALA A 174 12.48 26.80 16.19
N GLU A 175 13.76 26.44 16.04
CA GLU A 175 14.69 27.16 15.18
C GLU A 175 15.04 26.30 13.96
N PRO A 176 15.16 26.87 12.76
CA PRO A 176 15.64 26.14 11.59
C PRO A 176 17.03 25.55 11.85
N ASN A 177 17.21 24.27 11.56
CA ASN A 177 18.51 23.62 11.69
C ASN A 177 19.44 24.07 10.54
N PRO A 178 20.51 24.84 10.80
CA PRO A 178 21.40 25.33 9.73
C PRO A 178 22.26 24.21 9.11
N ALA A 179 22.34 23.06 9.77
CA ALA A 179 23.05 21.87 9.28
C ALA A 179 22.12 20.88 8.56
N TYR A 180 20.86 21.23 8.36
CA TYR A 180 19.92 20.38 7.63
C TYR A 180 20.31 20.35 6.15
N VAL A 181 20.48 19.13 5.64
CA VAL A 181 20.70 18.84 4.23
C VAL A 181 19.54 17.96 3.80
N ILE A 182 18.90 18.33 2.70
CA ILE A 182 17.83 17.52 2.11
C ILE A 182 18.44 16.19 1.69
N ALA A 183 17.81 15.08 2.08
CA ALA A 183 18.27 13.75 1.78
C ALA A 183 18.09 13.40 0.28
N ASP A 184 19.09 12.70 -0.24
CA ASP A 184 19.23 12.15 -1.59
C ASP A 184 20.12 10.91 -1.41
N VAL A 185 19.50 9.72 -1.33
CA VAL A 185 20.23 8.49 -0.94
C VAL A 185 20.99 7.84 -2.06
N ASP A 186 20.44 7.85 -3.26
CA ASP A 186 21.09 7.26 -4.42
C ASP A 186 21.97 8.25 -5.19
N GLN A 187 21.98 9.52 -4.76
CA GLN A 187 22.86 10.58 -5.25
C GLN A 187 22.66 10.89 -6.72
N ASP A 188 21.42 10.76 -7.20
CA ASP A 188 21.06 11.04 -8.58
C ASP A 188 20.75 12.53 -8.84
N GLY A 189 20.73 13.34 -7.78
CA GLY A 189 20.47 14.78 -7.82
C GLY A 189 18.99 15.15 -7.66
N VAL A 190 18.10 14.17 -7.46
CA VAL A 190 16.70 14.34 -7.12
C VAL A 190 16.52 14.10 -5.62
N PRO A 191 16.06 15.09 -4.85
CA PRO A 191 15.74 14.90 -3.45
C PRO A 191 14.73 13.77 -3.22
N ASP A 192 14.94 12.95 -2.19
CA ASP A 192 14.10 11.78 -1.88
C ASP A 192 12.60 12.11 -1.79
N ILE A 193 12.29 13.30 -1.26
CA ILE A 193 10.92 13.82 -1.13
C ILE A 193 10.21 14.06 -2.47
N ARG A 194 10.95 14.00 -3.58
CA ARG A 194 10.50 14.21 -4.96
C ARG A 194 10.96 13.09 -5.90
N ASP A 195 11.62 12.08 -5.36
CA ASP A 195 12.20 10.99 -6.11
C ASP A 195 11.19 9.82 -6.22
N ASN A 196 10.86 9.43 -7.44
CA ASN A 196 9.98 8.30 -7.73
C ASN A 196 10.69 6.93 -7.61
N CYS A 197 12.00 6.90 -7.37
CA CYS A 197 12.82 5.73 -7.10
C CYS A 197 13.93 5.95 -6.06
N VAL A 198 13.58 6.42 -4.86
CA VAL A 198 14.41 6.74 -3.65
C VAL A 198 15.70 5.92 -3.37
N ASN A 199 15.85 4.71 -3.90
CA ASN A 199 17.04 3.87 -3.69
C ASN A 199 17.75 3.45 -5.00
N ILE A 200 17.30 3.93 -6.17
CA ILE A 200 17.80 3.57 -7.49
C ILE A 200 17.88 4.83 -8.34
N ALA A 201 19.13 5.27 -8.58
CA ALA A 201 19.39 6.50 -9.31
C ALA A 201 18.70 6.56 -10.68
N ASN A 202 17.84 7.56 -10.87
CA ASN A 202 17.09 7.83 -12.09
C ASN A 202 16.78 9.33 -12.23
N ALA A 203 17.84 10.12 -12.46
CA ALA A 203 17.77 11.59 -12.52
C ALA A 203 16.76 12.16 -13.54
N ASP A 204 16.31 11.37 -14.51
CA ASP A 204 15.29 11.73 -15.50
C ASP A 204 13.85 11.56 -15.00
N GLN A 205 13.67 10.83 -13.88
CA GLN A 205 12.39 10.59 -13.19
C GLN A 205 11.31 10.05 -14.14
N GLN A 206 11.71 9.22 -15.11
CA GLN A 206 10.76 8.64 -16.06
C GLN A 206 9.73 7.76 -15.34
N ASP A 207 8.45 7.99 -15.62
CA ASP A 207 7.30 7.21 -15.11
C ASP A 207 6.26 7.16 -16.24
N LYS A 208 6.35 6.15 -17.11
CA LYS A 208 5.50 6.04 -18.31
C LYS A 208 4.04 5.77 -17.99
N ASN A 209 3.78 5.02 -16.93
CA ASN A 209 2.43 4.61 -16.55
C ASN A 209 1.76 5.58 -15.54
N ALA A 210 2.50 6.61 -15.10
CA ALA A 210 2.08 7.67 -14.19
C ALA A 210 1.59 7.15 -12.82
N ASN A 211 2.15 6.04 -12.34
CA ASN A 211 1.77 5.44 -11.06
C ASN A 211 2.54 6.01 -9.85
N LYS A 212 3.45 6.97 -10.08
CA LYS A 212 4.35 7.62 -9.11
C LYS A 212 5.52 6.75 -8.63
N ARG A 213 5.76 5.63 -9.29
CA ARG A 213 6.98 4.83 -9.17
C ARG A 213 7.73 4.96 -10.48
N GLY A 214 9.01 5.31 -10.42
CA GLY A 214 9.78 5.49 -11.65
C GLY A 214 10.00 4.16 -12.37
N ASP A 215 10.10 4.22 -13.69
CA ASP A 215 10.38 3.06 -14.55
C ASP A 215 11.63 2.27 -14.07
N ALA A 216 12.59 2.96 -13.44
CA ALA A 216 13.83 2.37 -12.93
C ALA A 216 13.62 1.35 -11.80
N CYS A 217 12.59 1.55 -10.98
CA CYS A 217 12.26 0.75 -9.81
C CYS A 217 10.85 0.15 -9.87
N ASP A 218 10.16 0.28 -11.01
CA ASP A 218 8.88 -0.36 -11.27
C ASP A 218 9.03 -1.75 -11.87
N ASP A 219 7.96 -2.52 -11.74
CA ASP A 219 7.77 -3.88 -12.22
C ASP A 219 6.37 -3.90 -12.85
N PHE A 220 6.32 -3.65 -14.16
CA PHE A 220 5.04 -3.40 -14.85
C PHE A 220 4.19 -4.66 -14.93
N ASP A 221 4.82 -5.82 -15.05
CA ASP A 221 4.16 -7.09 -15.29
C ASP A 221 3.98 -7.95 -14.02
N ARG A 222 4.67 -7.56 -12.94
CA ARG A 222 4.60 -8.11 -11.58
C ARG A 222 5.15 -9.52 -11.46
N ASP A 223 6.19 -9.84 -12.23
CA ASP A 223 6.85 -11.14 -12.15
C ASP A 223 7.91 -11.22 -11.03
N GLY A 224 8.23 -10.07 -10.42
CA GLY A 224 9.18 -9.93 -9.33
C GLY A 224 10.56 -9.41 -9.73
N LEU A 225 10.73 -8.96 -10.97
CA LEU A 225 11.92 -8.29 -11.48
C LEU A 225 11.60 -6.83 -11.83
N SER A 226 12.53 -5.91 -11.59
CA SER A 226 12.34 -4.52 -12.02
C SER A 226 12.57 -4.40 -13.52
N ASN A 227 11.84 -3.52 -14.19
CA ASN A 227 11.91 -3.31 -15.65
C ASN A 227 13.34 -3.06 -16.17
N THR A 228 14.25 -2.57 -15.32
CA THR A 228 15.67 -2.32 -15.63
C THR A 228 16.52 -3.57 -15.75
N ILE A 229 16.09 -4.70 -15.19
CA ILE A 229 16.80 -5.99 -15.21
C ILE A 229 15.96 -7.11 -15.85
N ASP A 230 14.77 -6.77 -16.32
CA ASP A 230 13.81 -7.70 -16.93
C ASP A 230 13.97 -7.68 -18.46
N ASN A 231 14.22 -8.85 -19.06
CA ASN A 231 14.30 -9.02 -20.51
C ASN A 231 12.92 -9.03 -21.21
N CYS A 232 11.82 -9.01 -20.45
CA CYS A 232 10.45 -8.81 -20.94
C CYS A 232 9.60 -7.91 -20.03
N PRO A 233 9.89 -6.59 -19.92
CA PRO A 233 9.26 -5.69 -18.94
C PRO A 233 7.72 -5.61 -18.95
N ASP A 234 7.07 -6.05 -20.03
CA ASP A 234 5.61 -5.99 -20.19
C ASP A 234 4.95 -7.38 -20.16
N ALA A 235 5.70 -8.47 -19.93
CA ALA A 235 5.21 -9.85 -20.06
C ALA A 235 5.87 -10.83 -19.06
N PRO A 236 5.11 -11.34 -18.06
CA PRO A 236 5.71 -12.02 -16.91
C PRO A 236 6.57 -13.23 -17.26
N ASN A 237 7.85 -13.20 -16.90
CA ASN A 237 8.80 -14.28 -17.18
C ASN A 237 9.92 -14.37 -16.13
N ARG A 238 9.56 -14.59 -14.87
CA ARG A 238 10.48 -14.63 -13.71
C ARG A 238 11.76 -15.46 -13.85
N ASN A 239 11.77 -16.46 -14.74
CA ASN A 239 12.95 -17.29 -15.02
C ASN A 239 13.93 -16.67 -16.02
N GLN A 240 13.58 -15.54 -16.64
CA GLN A 240 14.37 -14.76 -17.61
C GLN A 240 14.95 -15.67 -18.70
N ALA A 241 14.11 -16.58 -19.22
CA ALA A 241 14.52 -17.46 -20.31
C ALA A 241 14.77 -16.61 -21.56
N ASP A 242 15.94 -16.81 -22.15
CA ASP A 242 16.45 -16.18 -23.36
C ASP A 242 17.32 -17.23 -24.06
N ALA A 243 16.71 -17.96 -24.99
CA ALA A 243 17.28 -19.17 -25.56
C ALA A 243 18.42 -18.91 -26.56
N ASP A 244 18.45 -17.73 -27.18
CA ASP A 244 19.46 -17.33 -28.17
C ASP A 244 20.40 -16.21 -27.70
N GLY A 245 20.11 -15.59 -26.55
CA GLY A 245 20.99 -14.69 -25.82
C GLY A 245 21.03 -13.28 -26.39
N ASP A 246 19.96 -12.83 -27.06
CA ASP A 246 19.91 -11.50 -27.68
C ASP A 246 19.42 -10.39 -26.72
N GLY A 247 19.00 -10.77 -25.51
CA GLY A 247 18.52 -9.87 -24.47
C GLY A 247 17.02 -9.61 -24.49
N LEU A 248 16.26 -10.20 -25.41
CA LEU A 248 14.80 -10.32 -25.37
C LEU A 248 14.43 -11.69 -24.81
N GLY A 249 13.51 -11.74 -23.85
CA GLY A 249 13.08 -13.03 -23.31
C GLY A 249 12.17 -13.79 -24.27
N ASP A 250 12.22 -15.12 -24.22
CA ASP A 250 11.41 -16.06 -25.02
C ASP A 250 9.90 -15.71 -24.99
N VAL A 251 9.43 -15.07 -23.91
CA VAL A 251 8.02 -14.72 -23.69
C VAL A 251 7.58 -13.48 -24.50
N CYS A 252 8.48 -12.53 -24.73
CA CYS A 252 8.20 -11.29 -25.44
C CYS A 252 8.92 -11.18 -26.80
N ASP A 253 9.78 -12.14 -27.11
CA ASP A 253 10.38 -12.27 -28.43
C ASP A 253 9.35 -12.83 -29.43
N THR A 254 9.07 -12.03 -30.47
CA THR A 254 8.15 -12.41 -31.56
C THR A 254 8.88 -12.96 -32.78
N GLU A 255 10.22 -12.91 -32.81
CA GLU A 255 11.09 -13.33 -33.92
C GLU A 255 11.85 -14.64 -33.65
N GLU A 256 11.49 -15.35 -32.57
CA GLU A 256 12.15 -16.48 -31.87
C GLU A 256 12.65 -17.69 -32.69
N SER A 257 12.73 -17.63 -34.02
CA SER A 257 13.02 -18.79 -34.87
C SER A 257 13.68 -18.49 -36.22
N ARG A 258 14.47 -17.42 -36.39
CA ARG A 258 15.34 -17.36 -37.58
C ARG A 258 16.58 -18.22 -37.35
N LEU A 259 16.62 -19.38 -38.03
CA LEU A 259 17.81 -20.25 -38.16
C LEU A 259 19.10 -19.48 -38.51
N THR A 260 18.97 -18.32 -39.17
CA THR A 260 20.07 -17.44 -39.58
C THR A 260 20.66 -16.59 -38.45
N GLU A 261 19.91 -16.32 -37.37
CA GLU A 261 20.40 -15.57 -36.20
C GLU A 261 21.14 -16.49 -35.24
N ARG A 262 20.58 -17.67 -34.93
CA ARG A 262 21.24 -18.71 -34.13
C ARG A 262 22.55 -19.22 -34.73
N TYR A 263 22.65 -19.23 -36.06
CA TYR A 263 23.83 -19.71 -36.77
C TYR A 263 24.28 -18.67 -37.80
N ALA A 264 25.09 -17.72 -37.36
CA ALA A 264 25.68 -16.69 -38.24
C ALA A 264 26.43 -17.27 -39.46
N TRP A 265 26.83 -18.54 -39.44
CA TRP A 265 27.48 -19.24 -40.56
C TRP A 265 26.52 -19.74 -41.65
N LEU A 266 25.22 -19.91 -41.36
CA LEU A 266 24.25 -20.52 -42.27
C LEU A 266 24.09 -19.75 -43.60
N PRO A 267 24.02 -18.40 -43.61
CA PRO A 267 24.04 -17.62 -44.84
C PRO A 267 25.31 -17.85 -45.68
N TRP A 268 26.46 -17.99 -45.04
CA TRP A 268 27.75 -18.24 -45.70
C TRP A 268 27.84 -19.65 -46.30
N LEU A 269 27.24 -20.66 -45.66
CA LEU A 269 27.15 -22.00 -46.23
C LEU A 269 26.24 -22.03 -47.46
N GLY A 270 25.13 -21.27 -47.44
CA GLY A 270 24.28 -21.07 -48.62
C GLY A 270 25.04 -20.46 -49.79
N ILE A 271 25.73 -19.33 -49.56
CA ILE A 271 26.53 -18.64 -50.58
C ILE A 271 27.68 -19.54 -51.08
N GLY A 272 28.37 -20.24 -50.18
CA GLY A 272 29.46 -21.16 -50.52
C GLY A 272 28.99 -22.31 -51.40
N SER A 273 27.84 -22.91 -51.09
CA SER A 273 27.28 -23.99 -51.91
C SER A 273 26.88 -23.50 -53.31
N ALA A 274 26.30 -22.31 -53.42
CA ALA A 274 25.95 -21.70 -54.71
C ALA A 274 27.20 -21.39 -55.55
N ALA A 275 28.27 -20.88 -54.94
CA ALA A 275 29.53 -20.64 -55.62
C ALA A 275 30.15 -21.93 -56.17
N VAL A 276 30.12 -23.02 -55.40
CA VAL A 276 30.60 -24.34 -55.85
C VAL A 276 29.79 -24.85 -57.04
N VAL A 277 28.46 -24.73 -57.01
CA VAL A 277 27.60 -25.12 -58.13
C VAL A 277 27.93 -24.31 -59.39
N LEU A 278 28.12 -22.99 -59.26
CA LEU A 278 28.52 -22.14 -60.39
C LEU A 278 29.88 -22.52 -60.96
N ILE A 279 30.87 -22.84 -60.10
CA ILE A 279 32.18 -23.32 -60.54
C ILE A 279 32.02 -24.64 -61.31
N ILE A 280 31.26 -25.61 -60.79
CA ILE A 280 31.02 -26.89 -61.46
C ILE A 280 30.36 -26.68 -62.82
N LEU A 281 29.29 -25.87 -62.90
CA LEU A 281 28.64 -25.53 -64.16
C LEU A 281 29.59 -24.85 -65.15
N PHE A 282 30.47 -23.97 -64.66
CA PHE A 282 31.49 -23.33 -65.49
C PHE A 282 32.54 -24.32 -66.00
N THR A 283 32.96 -25.31 -65.18
CA THR A 283 33.88 -26.35 -65.65
C THR A 283 33.25 -27.29 -66.67
N ILE A 284 31.96 -27.63 -66.52
CA ILE A 284 31.24 -28.49 -67.48
C ILE A 284 31.05 -27.76 -68.80
N THR A 285 30.61 -26.50 -68.77
CA THR A 285 30.45 -25.66 -69.97
C THR A 285 31.79 -25.31 -70.61
N GLY A 286 32.83 -25.05 -69.82
CA GLY A 286 34.20 -24.85 -70.30
C GLY A 286 34.76 -26.09 -71.01
N ARG A 287 34.54 -27.30 -70.45
CA ARG A 287 34.92 -28.56 -71.10
C ARG A 287 34.14 -28.83 -72.38
N SER A 288 32.85 -28.51 -72.44
CA SER A 288 32.06 -28.68 -73.66
C SER A 288 32.44 -27.68 -74.75
N VAL A 289 32.82 -26.44 -74.40
CA VAL A 289 33.36 -25.46 -75.36
C VAL A 289 34.74 -25.87 -75.89
N ILE A 290 35.62 -26.46 -75.06
CA ILE A 290 36.92 -26.98 -75.51
C ILE A 290 36.74 -28.17 -76.46
N ASN A 291 35.87 -29.12 -76.12
CA ASN A 291 35.59 -30.28 -76.97
C ASN A 291 34.85 -29.91 -78.27
N TYR A 292 34.00 -28.87 -78.26
CA TYR A 292 33.38 -28.33 -79.47
C TYR A 292 34.43 -27.66 -80.39
N ARG A 293 35.39 -26.93 -79.82
CA ARG A 293 36.44 -26.24 -80.55
C ARG A 293 37.51 -27.17 -81.16
N ASP A 294 37.66 -28.39 -80.65
CA ASP A 294 38.48 -29.43 -81.29
C ASP A 294 37.71 -30.19 -82.38
N HIS A 295 36.38 -30.26 -82.32
CA HIS A 295 35.56 -30.85 -83.37
C HIS A 295 35.52 -29.98 -84.64
N ASP A 296 35.54 -28.65 -84.51
CA ASP A 296 35.58 -27.72 -85.65
C ASP A 296 36.96 -27.61 -86.32
N LYS A 297 38.05 -28.00 -85.64
CA LYS A 297 39.40 -28.01 -86.24
C LYS A 297 39.66 -29.18 -87.19
N ASN A 298 38.80 -30.20 -87.20
CA ASN A 298 38.90 -31.36 -88.09
C ASN A 298 37.92 -31.32 -89.28
N SER A 299 37.20 -30.22 -89.45
CA SER A 299 36.37 -29.97 -90.63
C SER A 299 37.23 -29.35 -91.74
N SER A 300 37.77 -30.18 -92.63
CA SER A 300 38.43 -29.71 -93.85
C SER A 300 37.47 -28.83 -94.68
N PRO A 301 37.89 -27.67 -95.20
CA PRO A 301 37.10 -26.93 -96.18
C PRO A 301 36.95 -27.76 -97.48
N PRO A 302 35.83 -27.65 -98.20
CA PRO A 302 35.67 -28.34 -99.47
C PRO A 302 36.71 -27.84 -100.48
N PRO A 303 37.28 -28.72 -101.33
CA PRO A 303 38.17 -28.28 -102.38
C PRO A 303 37.39 -27.48 -103.44
N ASN A 304 37.87 -26.27 -103.67
CA ASN A 304 37.43 -25.37 -104.71
C ASN A 304 38.36 -25.56 -105.91
N VAL A 305 37.89 -26.16 -107.01
CA VAL A 305 38.55 -26.06 -108.32
C VAL A 305 37.52 -26.03 -109.45
N ASN A 306 37.54 -24.89 -110.14
CA ASN A 306 36.88 -24.58 -111.41
C ASN A 306 37.54 -25.27 -112.62
N ALA A 307 36.74 -25.36 -113.69
CA ALA A 307 37.11 -25.25 -115.11
C ALA A 307 38.05 -26.31 -115.73
N THR A 308 37.51 -27.16 -116.62
CA THR A 308 37.37 -26.89 -118.07
C THR A 308 36.39 -27.87 -118.70
#